data_AF-A0A318DH93-F1
#
_entry.id   AF-A0A318DH93-F1
#
_cell.length_a   1.000
_cell.length_b   1.000
_cell.length_c   1.000
_cell.angle_alpha   90.00
_cell.angle_beta   90.00
_cell.angle_gamma   90.00
#
_symmetry.space_group_name_H-M   'P 1'
#
loop_
_entity.id
_entity.type
_entity.pdbx_description
1 polymer ?
#
loop_
_entity_poly.entity_id
_entity_poly.type
_entity_poly.pdbx_seq_one_letter_code
_entity_poly.pdbx_strand_id
1 'polypeptide(L)'
;MDTSWWISKDELDPAQQEFIKLPASGRYQLEGPAGSGKTNLLLLRAQFVAGQGEKNVLVITYTNALCDFLRSGLAGTGLIEGDQVRTFHSWAVGHIGRYLKTHLVEKGADFDEDTRAHAVELLKQANEKLPAKNIYSSIFVDEAQDLTVEELRCLLSLSENVCVCGDIKQGIYQRDGLDIAADMGLEKHTLTRHYRIGQRIAQVADRLLEPPSPAQSLEATSNYNPKIQGTPSAELHRCIDRDEQFSKLCELLAVQLVAFTGEKIGIFCGKRSTAAELAERFEGTEFEKNVCYHATDTDGFASDARIHIMTMHSAKGVEFRAVHLFGIEVNRPVFRGGCLV
;
A
#
# COMPACT_ATOMS: atom_id res chain seq x y z
N MET A 1 -6.18 9.47 22.88
CA MET A 1 -4.99 8.92 22.22
C MET A 1 -5.13 9.31 20.77
N ASP A 2 -4.22 10.13 20.27
CA ASP A 2 -4.27 10.64 18.89
C ASP A 2 -3.89 9.48 17.97
N THR A 3 -4.89 8.72 17.52
CA THR A 3 -4.75 7.51 16.68
C THR A 3 -4.49 7.85 15.21
N SER A 4 -4.06 9.07 14.94
CA SER A 4 -3.93 9.55 13.58
C SER A 4 -2.54 9.26 13.07
N TRP A 5 -2.41 8.22 12.23
CA TRP A 5 -1.25 8.04 11.35
C TRP A 5 -1.09 9.20 10.33
N TRP A 6 -1.99 10.20 10.37
CA TRP A 6 -1.90 11.40 9.58
C TRP A 6 -0.76 12.29 10.04
N ILE A 7 0.17 12.50 9.11
CA ILE A 7 1.13 13.59 9.22
C ILE A 7 0.36 14.89 9.01
N SER A 8 0.45 15.80 9.98
CA SER A 8 -0.18 17.12 9.90
C SER A 8 0.47 17.95 8.79
N LYS A 9 -0.25 18.94 8.24
CA LYS A 9 0.28 19.79 7.16
C LYS A 9 1.59 20.48 7.52
N ASP A 10 1.81 20.74 8.80
CA ASP A 10 2.98 21.43 9.34
C ASP A 10 4.23 20.54 9.41
N GLU A 11 4.05 19.22 9.34
CA GLU A 11 5.13 18.23 9.34
C GLU A 11 5.57 17.82 7.92
N LEU A 12 4.88 18.32 6.89
CA LEU A 12 5.21 18.06 5.50
C LEU A 12 6.44 18.87 5.06
N ASP A 13 7.30 18.24 4.27
CA ASP A 13 8.43 18.92 3.65
C ASP A 13 7.97 19.92 2.54
N PRO A 14 8.84 20.83 2.09
CA PRO A 14 8.46 21.82 1.07
C PRO A 14 7.89 21.22 -0.23
N ALA A 15 8.43 20.11 -0.73
CA ALA A 15 7.95 19.49 -1.96
C ALA A 15 6.58 18.83 -1.77
N GLN A 16 6.37 18.20 -0.62
CA GLN A 16 5.06 17.66 -0.20
C GLN A 16 4.03 18.78 -0.04
N GLN A 17 4.43 19.91 0.56
CA GLN A 17 3.57 21.10 0.71
C GLN A 17 3.19 21.74 -0.62
N GLU A 18 4.13 21.85 -1.56
CA GLU A 18 3.86 22.34 -2.92
C GLU A 18 2.79 21.47 -3.60
N PHE A 19 2.92 20.15 -3.48
CA PHE A 19 1.98 19.21 -4.08
C PHE A 19 0.55 19.30 -3.51
N ILE A 20 0.39 19.39 -2.17
CA ILE A 20 -0.95 19.52 -1.57
C ILE A 20 -1.59 20.90 -1.83
N LYS A 21 -0.81 21.91 -2.22
CA LYS A 21 -1.29 23.25 -2.58
C LYS A 21 -1.74 23.37 -4.04
N LEU A 22 -1.49 22.36 -4.87
CA LEU A 22 -1.98 22.35 -6.25
C LEU A 22 -3.52 22.49 -6.27
N PRO A 23 -4.08 23.15 -7.29
CA PRO A 23 -5.53 23.31 -7.43
C PRO A 23 -6.33 22.02 -7.24
N ALA A 24 -7.57 22.18 -6.75
CA ALA A 24 -8.51 21.07 -6.59
C ALA A 24 -8.88 20.45 -7.95
N SER A 25 -8.99 21.29 -8.97
CA SER A 25 -9.19 20.88 -10.36
C SER A 25 -7.86 20.60 -11.05
N GLY A 26 -7.80 19.60 -11.92
CA GLY A 26 -6.63 19.31 -12.74
C GLY A 26 -6.25 17.84 -12.76
N ARG A 27 -5.20 17.52 -13.52
CA ARG A 27 -4.72 16.15 -13.75
C ARG A 27 -3.27 16.07 -13.31
N TYR A 28 -3.02 15.35 -12.22
CA TYR A 28 -1.72 15.34 -11.54
C TYR A 28 -1.18 13.91 -11.42
N GLN A 29 0.13 13.75 -11.58
CA GLN A 29 0.86 12.53 -11.26
C GLN A 29 1.94 12.84 -10.23
N LEU A 30 1.96 12.11 -9.11
CA LEU A 30 2.99 12.18 -8.09
C LEU A 30 3.81 10.90 -8.09
N GLU A 31 5.08 11.04 -8.41
CA GLU A 31 6.06 9.98 -8.31
C GLU A 31 6.94 10.18 -7.08
N GLY A 32 7.42 9.10 -6.48
CA GLY A 32 8.36 9.21 -5.37
C GLY A 32 8.72 7.86 -4.78
N PRO A 33 9.86 7.76 -4.05
CA PRO A 33 10.31 6.49 -3.50
C PRO A 33 9.32 5.94 -2.45
N ALA A 34 9.45 4.65 -2.15
CA ALA A 34 8.82 4.00 -0.99
C ALA A 34 8.96 4.87 0.28
N GLY A 35 7.86 5.12 0.99
CA GLY A 35 7.90 5.89 2.25
C GLY A 35 8.04 7.42 2.08
N SER A 36 7.87 7.96 0.87
CA SER A 36 7.81 9.42 0.62
C SER A 36 6.49 10.10 1.03
N GLY A 37 5.51 9.33 1.49
CA GLY A 37 4.21 9.86 1.94
C GLY A 37 3.16 10.01 0.84
N LYS A 38 3.37 9.46 -0.37
CA LYS A 38 2.43 9.53 -1.51
C LYS A 38 0.98 9.26 -1.14
N THR A 39 0.71 8.12 -0.48
CA THR A 39 -0.63 7.74 -0.01
C THR A 39 -1.24 8.79 0.91
N ASN A 40 -0.48 9.33 1.86
CA ASN A 40 -0.94 10.39 2.76
C ASN A 40 -1.28 11.68 1.99
N LEU A 41 -0.42 12.09 1.04
CA LEU A 41 -0.65 13.28 0.23
C LEU A 41 -1.85 13.13 -0.70
N LEU A 42 -2.04 11.94 -1.27
CA LEU A 42 -3.20 11.61 -2.09
C LEU A 42 -4.50 11.74 -1.29
N LEU A 43 -4.50 11.30 -0.03
CA LEU A 43 -5.67 11.41 0.85
C LEU A 43 -5.91 12.82 1.39
N LEU A 44 -4.84 13.55 1.72
CA LEU A 44 -4.91 14.98 2.02
C LEU A 44 -5.55 15.76 0.87
N ARG A 45 -5.18 15.43 -0.38
CA ARG A 45 -5.80 16.02 -1.57
C ARG A 45 -7.25 15.57 -1.73
N ALA A 46 -7.56 14.29 -1.56
CA ALA A 46 -8.93 13.78 -1.65
C ALA A 46 -9.86 14.47 -0.63
N GLN A 47 -9.43 14.62 0.62
CA GLN A 47 -10.18 15.34 1.64
C GLN A 47 -10.28 16.84 1.37
N PHE A 48 -9.22 17.47 0.87
CA PHE A 48 -9.26 18.88 0.49
C PHE A 48 -10.30 19.13 -0.60
N VAL A 49 -10.34 18.28 -1.63
CA VAL A 49 -11.33 18.37 -2.71
C VAL A 49 -12.74 18.11 -2.17
N ALA A 50 -12.94 17.04 -1.41
CA ALA A 50 -14.24 16.74 -0.80
C ALA A 50 -14.74 17.86 0.12
N GLY A 51 -13.84 18.48 0.88
CA GLY A 51 -14.12 19.62 1.76
C GLY A 51 -14.54 20.90 1.02
N GLN A 52 -14.25 21.03 -0.28
CA GLN A 52 -14.76 22.12 -1.11
C GLN A 52 -16.19 21.88 -1.63
N GLY A 53 -16.82 20.75 -1.28
CA GLY A 53 -18.19 20.39 -1.66
C GLY A 53 -18.27 19.30 -2.73
N GLU A 54 -17.13 18.84 -3.26
CA GLU A 54 -17.06 17.79 -4.27
C GLU A 54 -17.18 16.40 -3.63
N LYS A 55 -18.40 15.97 -3.30
CA LYS A 55 -18.61 14.74 -2.51
C LYS A 55 -18.45 13.44 -3.29
N ASN A 56 -18.51 13.46 -4.63
CA ASN A 56 -18.49 12.25 -5.45
C ASN A 56 -17.05 11.86 -5.88
N VAL A 57 -16.20 11.66 -4.87
CA VAL A 57 -14.80 11.27 -5.03
C VAL A 57 -14.68 9.75 -5.12
N LEU A 58 -13.72 9.27 -5.91
CA LEU A 58 -13.30 7.86 -5.92
C LEU A 58 -11.82 7.77 -5.56
N VAL A 59 -11.49 6.89 -4.62
CA VAL A 59 -10.12 6.55 -4.24
C VAL A 59 -9.85 5.09 -4.58
N ILE A 60 -8.92 4.86 -5.50
CA ILE A 60 -8.48 3.53 -5.91
C ILE A 60 -7.13 3.22 -5.27
N THR A 61 -7.02 2.05 -4.65
CA THR A 61 -5.76 1.50 -4.15
C THR A 61 -5.52 0.10 -4.70
N TYR A 62 -4.33 -0.44 -4.47
CA TYR A 62 -3.96 -1.75 -5.02
C TYR A 62 -4.46 -2.94 -4.18
N THR A 63 -4.28 -2.91 -2.85
CA THR A 63 -4.60 -4.05 -1.97
C THR A 63 -5.83 -3.80 -1.10
N ASN A 64 -6.55 -4.88 -0.74
CA ASN A 64 -7.63 -4.82 0.25
C ASN A 64 -7.10 -4.37 1.62
N ALA A 65 -5.91 -4.85 2.01
CA ALA A 65 -5.19 -4.42 3.20
C ALA A 65 -5.05 -2.89 3.27
N LEU A 66 -4.63 -2.26 2.17
CA LEU A 66 -4.52 -0.81 2.07
C LEU A 66 -5.90 -0.15 2.10
N CYS A 67 -6.91 -0.66 1.37
CA CYS A 67 -8.27 -0.12 1.45
C CYS A 67 -8.77 -0.05 2.90
N ASP A 68 -8.61 -1.14 3.66
CA ASP A 68 -9.11 -1.23 5.03
C ASP A 68 -8.32 -0.31 5.97
N PHE A 69 -7.00 -0.23 5.77
CA PHE A 69 -6.17 0.75 6.48
C PHE A 69 -6.66 2.18 6.22
N LEU A 70 -6.91 2.56 4.96
CA LEU A 70 -7.38 3.89 4.62
C LEU A 70 -8.77 4.20 5.14
N ARG A 71 -9.72 3.26 5.02
CA ARG A 71 -11.08 3.39 5.56
C ARG A 71 -11.04 3.64 7.08
N SER A 72 -10.17 2.94 7.80
CA SER A 72 -10.02 3.13 9.25
C SER A 72 -9.57 4.54 9.62
N GLY A 73 -8.65 5.13 8.83
CA GLY A 73 -8.18 6.50 9.08
C GLY A 73 -9.12 7.60 8.58
N LEU A 74 -9.97 7.33 7.60
CA LEU A 74 -10.93 8.30 7.07
C LEU A 74 -12.23 8.37 7.87
N ALA A 75 -12.58 7.32 8.62
CA ALA A 75 -13.84 7.18 9.35
C ALA A 75 -14.16 8.37 10.28
N GLY A 76 -13.14 9.05 10.82
CA GLY A 76 -13.32 10.21 11.70
C GLY A 76 -13.60 11.54 10.99
N THR A 77 -13.39 11.64 9.68
CA THR A 77 -13.46 12.92 8.95
C THR A 77 -14.83 13.26 8.37
N GLY A 78 -15.64 12.24 8.06
CA GLY A 78 -16.96 12.42 7.44
C GLY A 78 -16.94 13.03 6.02
N LEU A 79 -15.77 13.19 5.41
CA LEU A 79 -15.60 13.79 4.08
C LEU A 79 -15.59 12.76 2.95
N ILE A 80 -15.11 11.55 3.24
CA ILE A 80 -15.02 10.44 2.30
C ILE A 80 -15.65 9.21 2.97
N GLU A 81 -16.64 8.62 2.34
CA GLU A 81 -17.31 7.41 2.78
C GLU A 81 -16.48 6.16 2.43
N GLY A 82 -16.64 5.08 3.21
CA GLY A 82 -15.79 3.90 3.07
C GLY A 82 -15.94 3.16 1.74
N ASP A 83 -17.10 3.27 1.09
CA ASP A 83 -17.39 2.71 -0.23
C ASP A 83 -16.73 3.50 -1.38
N GLN A 84 -16.30 4.73 -1.13
CA GLN A 84 -15.51 5.55 -2.06
C GLN A 84 -14.05 5.10 -2.13
N VAL A 85 -13.56 4.30 -1.17
CA VAL A 85 -12.23 3.70 -1.18
C VAL A 85 -12.33 2.25 -1.63
N ARG A 86 -11.73 1.90 -2.77
CA ARG A 86 -11.87 0.56 -3.37
C ARG A 86 -10.57 0.09 -4.02
N THR A 87 -10.43 -1.21 -4.17
CA THR A 87 -9.44 -1.74 -5.12
C THR A 87 -9.94 -1.55 -6.55
N PHE A 88 -9.02 -1.49 -7.53
CA PHE A 88 -9.39 -1.42 -8.95
C PHE A 88 -10.34 -2.57 -9.34
N HIS A 89 -10.03 -3.80 -8.91
CA HIS A 89 -10.86 -4.97 -9.20
C HIS A 89 -12.27 -4.82 -8.61
N SER A 90 -12.40 -4.47 -7.32
CA SER A 90 -13.71 -4.28 -6.71
C SER A 90 -14.52 -3.21 -7.46
N TRP A 91 -13.88 -2.08 -7.77
CA TRP A 91 -14.50 -1.01 -8.54
C TRP A 91 -14.97 -1.48 -9.92
N ALA A 92 -14.10 -2.15 -10.69
CA ALA A 92 -14.40 -2.62 -12.04
C ALA A 92 -15.60 -3.58 -12.06
N VAL A 93 -15.64 -4.55 -11.14
CA VAL A 93 -16.79 -5.48 -10.99
C VAL A 93 -18.09 -4.71 -10.77
N GLY A 94 -18.07 -3.72 -9.86
CA GLY A 94 -19.25 -2.90 -9.57
C GLY A 94 -19.68 -2.02 -10.74
N HIS A 95 -18.73 -1.42 -11.44
CA HIS A 95 -18.97 -0.54 -12.59
C HIS A 95 -19.54 -1.33 -13.78
N ILE A 96 -18.94 -2.46 -14.13
CA ILE A 96 -19.42 -3.39 -15.16
C ILE A 96 -20.82 -3.89 -14.81
N GLY A 97 -21.03 -4.37 -13.58
CA GLY A 97 -22.33 -4.86 -13.14
C GLY A 97 -23.43 -3.80 -13.24
N ARG A 98 -23.10 -2.55 -12.91
CA ARG A 98 -24.05 -1.43 -12.96
C ARG A 98 -24.47 -1.05 -14.39
N TYR A 99 -23.51 -0.96 -15.32
CA TYR A 99 -23.76 -0.40 -16.66
C TYR A 99 -23.97 -1.46 -17.75
N LEU A 100 -23.41 -2.65 -17.60
CA LEU A 100 -23.60 -3.76 -18.54
C LEU A 100 -24.59 -4.82 -18.05
N LYS A 101 -24.93 -4.84 -16.76
CA LYS A 101 -25.76 -5.90 -16.14
C LYS A 101 -25.17 -7.30 -16.35
N THR A 102 -23.84 -7.39 -16.38
CA THR A 102 -23.09 -8.65 -16.53
C THR A 102 -22.11 -8.82 -15.36
N HIS A 103 -21.61 -10.04 -15.18
CA HIS A 103 -20.59 -10.37 -14.20
C HIS A 103 -19.22 -10.47 -14.87
N LEU A 104 -18.22 -9.80 -14.30
CA LEU A 104 -16.84 -9.85 -14.78
C LEU A 104 -16.19 -11.21 -14.53
N VAL A 105 -16.44 -11.78 -13.34
CA VAL A 105 -15.93 -13.07 -12.90
C VAL A 105 -16.96 -13.79 -12.05
N GLU A 106 -16.87 -15.12 -12.04
CA GLU A 106 -17.56 -15.92 -11.03
C GLU A 106 -16.99 -15.65 -9.63
N LYS A 107 -17.85 -15.79 -8.61
CA LYS A 107 -17.48 -15.48 -7.23
C LYS A 107 -16.38 -16.45 -6.77
N GLY A 108 -15.17 -15.92 -6.51
CA GLY A 108 -14.02 -16.69 -6.04
C GLY A 108 -13.01 -17.09 -7.12
N ALA A 109 -13.17 -16.64 -8.36
CA ALA A 109 -12.14 -16.79 -9.40
C ALA A 109 -10.95 -15.86 -9.13
N ASP A 110 -9.74 -16.33 -9.48
CA ASP A 110 -8.52 -15.53 -9.39
C ASP A 110 -8.55 -14.38 -10.42
N PHE A 111 -8.16 -13.18 -10.01
CA PHE A 111 -8.07 -12.02 -10.88
C PHE A 111 -6.73 -12.01 -11.62
N ASP A 112 -6.59 -12.93 -12.56
CA ASP A 112 -5.40 -13.15 -13.37
C ASP A 112 -5.31 -12.18 -14.57
N GLU A 113 -4.32 -12.39 -15.44
CA GLU A 113 -4.07 -11.51 -16.58
C GLU A 113 -5.20 -11.54 -17.62
N ASP A 114 -5.73 -12.73 -17.91
CA ASP A 114 -6.83 -12.91 -18.86
C ASP A 114 -8.10 -12.22 -18.36
N THR A 115 -8.36 -12.34 -17.05
CA THR A 115 -9.45 -11.65 -16.38
C THR A 115 -9.30 -10.13 -16.46
N ARG A 116 -8.09 -9.61 -16.27
CA ARG A 116 -7.80 -8.16 -16.39
C ARG A 116 -8.01 -7.65 -17.81
N ALA A 117 -7.52 -8.37 -18.80
CA ALA A 117 -7.73 -8.04 -20.21
C ALA A 117 -9.23 -8.02 -20.56
N HIS A 118 -9.98 -9.03 -20.10
CA HIS A 118 -11.43 -9.07 -20.27
C HIS A 118 -12.14 -7.91 -19.53
N ALA A 119 -11.67 -7.56 -18.33
CA ALA A 119 -12.18 -6.43 -17.58
C ALA A 119 -12.05 -5.12 -18.36
N VAL A 120 -10.90 -4.87 -18.98
CA VAL A 120 -10.67 -3.68 -19.81
C VAL A 120 -11.68 -3.60 -20.96
N GLU A 121 -11.93 -4.71 -21.65
CA GLU A 121 -12.92 -4.75 -22.75
C GLU A 121 -14.33 -4.42 -22.25
N LEU A 122 -14.75 -5.03 -21.15
CA LEU A 122 -16.06 -4.73 -20.54
C LEU A 122 -16.14 -3.30 -19.99
N LEU A 123 -15.04 -2.77 -19.44
CA LEU A 123 -15.00 -1.38 -18.96
C LEU A 123 -15.17 -0.38 -20.10
N LYS A 124 -14.56 -0.63 -21.27
CA LYS A 124 -14.75 0.20 -22.47
C LYS A 124 -16.23 0.21 -22.87
N GLN A 125 -16.86 -0.96 -22.97
CA GLN A 125 -18.29 -1.08 -23.29
C GLN A 125 -19.19 -0.45 -22.21
N ALA A 126 -18.83 -0.56 -20.93
CA ALA A 126 -19.56 0.07 -19.83
C ALA A 126 -19.49 1.60 -19.92
N ASN A 127 -18.31 2.13 -20.26
CA ASN A 127 -18.07 3.57 -20.40
C ASN A 127 -18.84 4.20 -21.57
N GLU A 128 -19.13 3.44 -22.63
CA GLU A 128 -20.00 3.89 -23.72
C GLU A 128 -21.46 4.07 -23.31
N LYS A 129 -21.92 3.42 -22.24
CA LYS A 129 -23.30 3.47 -21.74
C LYS A 129 -23.51 4.47 -20.60
N LEU A 130 -22.53 5.32 -20.33
CA LEU A 130 -22.61 6.25 -19.22
C LEU A 130 -23.65 7.34 -19.47
N PRO A 131 -24.37 7.77 -18.42
CA PRO A 131 -25.34 8.86 -18.53
C PRO A 131 -24.68 10.23 -18.73
N ALA A 132 -23.40 10.36 -18.38
CA ALA A 132 -22.61 11.57 -18.49
C ALA A 132 -21.14 11.21 -18.67
N LYS A 133 -20.37 12.12 -19.27
CA LYS A 133 -18.93 11.94 -19.50
C LYS A 133 -18.14 11.84 -18.18
N ASN A 134 -18.52 12.64 -17.19
CA ASN A 134 -17.87 12.70 -15.88
C ASN A 134 -18.83 12.21 -14.80
N ILE A 135 -18.65 10.99 -14.33
CA ILE A 135 -19.48 10.40 -13.27
C ILE A 135 -18.85 10.52 -11.89
N TYR A 136 -17.61 11.01 -11.79
CA TYR A 136 -16.92 11.34 -10.54
C TYR A 136 -16.46 12.79 -10.56
N SER A 137 -16.57 13.48 -9.42
CA SER A 137 -16.02 14.84 -9.27
C SER A 137 -14.50 14.84 -9.30
N SER A 138 -13.88 13.80 -8.72
CA SER A 138 -12.44 13.56 -8.77
C SER A 138 -12.10 12.09 -8.55
N ILE A 139 -11.00 11.65 -9.17
CA ILE A 139 -10.48 10.28 -9.03
C ILE A 139 -9.04 10.34 -8.51
N PHE A 140 -8.78 9.60 -7.44
CA PHE A 140 -7.46 9.45 -6.85
C PHE A 140 -7.03 8.00 -7.00
N VAL A 141 -5.82 7.75 -7.50
CA VAL A 141 -5.28 6.40 -7.69
C VAL A 141 -3.93 6.31 -7.00
N ASP A 142 -3.82 5.40 -6.04
CA ASP A 142 -2.56 5.04 -5.41
C ASP A 142 -1.97 3.77 -6.03
N GLU A 143 -0.64 3.60 -5.92
CA GLU A 143 0.10 2.45 -6.45
C GLU A 143 -0.16 2.19 -7.96
N ALA A 144 -0.23 3.26 -8.75
CA ALA A 144 -0.58 3.20 -10.17
C ALA A 144 0.38 2.36 -11.02
N GLN A 145 1.61 2.15 -10.56
CA GLN A 145 2.58 1.26 -11.21
C GLN A 145 2.16 -0.21 -11.21
N ASP A 146 1.14 -0.62 -10.45
CA ASP A 146 0.61 -2.01 -10.49
C ASP A 146 -0.62 -2.17 -11.41
N LEU A 147 -1.04 -1.08 -12.05
CA LEU A 147 -2.10 -1.04 -13.05
C LEU A 147 -1.50 -0.84 -14.43
N THR A 148 -2.24 -1.22 -15.47
CA THR A 148 -1.87 -0.94 -16.87
C THR A 148 -2.38 0.43 -17.29
N VAL A 149 -1.78 1.00 -18.34
CA VAL A 149 -2.27 2.22 -18.98
C VAL A 149 -3.72 2.06 -19.45
N GLU A 150 -4.11 0.91 -20.00
CA GLU A 150 -5.48 0.68 -20.46
C GLU A 150 -6.50 0.68 -19.31
N GLU A 151 -6.18 0.04 -18.19
CA GLU A 151 -7.01 0.04 -16.98
C GLU A 151 -7.18 1.44 -16.42
N LEU A 152 -6.06 2.18 -16.30
CA LEU A 152 -6.07 3.57 -15.85
C LEU A 152 -6.83 4.46 -16.82
N ARG A 153 -6.69 4.28 -18.14
CA ARG A 153 -7.43 5.08 -19.12
C ARG A 153 -8.94 4.89 -18.99
N CYS A 154 -9.39 3.63 -18.81
CA CYS A 154 -10.80 3.33 -18.57
C CYS A 154 -11.33 4.02 -17.30
N LEU A 155 -10.55 4.01 -16.22
CA LEU A 155 -10.90 4.63 -14.96
C LEU A 155 -10.87 6.17 -15.00
N LEU A 156 -9.76 6.74 -15.44
CA LEU A 156 -9.48 8.18 -15.39
C LEU A 156 -10.24 8.98 -16.44
N SER A 157 -10.82 8.34 -17.45
CA SER A 157 -11.74 8.98 -18.40
C SER A 157 -13.07 9.42 -17.78
N LEU A 158 -13.36 8.98 -16.55
CA LEU A 158 -14.62 9.22 -15.84
C LEU A 158 -14.62 10.51 -15.00
N SER A 159 -13.52 11.27 -15.03
CA SER A 159 -13.40 12.57 -14.39
C SER A 159 -12.37 13.45 -15.11
N GLU A 160 -12.60 14.76 -15.11
CA GLU A 160 -11.61 15.75 -15.56
C GLU A 160 -10.57 16.06 -14.47
N ASN A 161 -10.85 15.70 -13.21
CA ASN A 161 -9.98 15.93 -12.07
C ASN A 161 -9.40 14.61 -11.59
N VAL A 162 -8.11 14.40 -11.79
CA VAL A 162 -7.45 13.13 -11.47
C VAL A 162 -6.13 13.34 -10.76
N CYS A 163 -5.80 12.45 -9.84
CA CYS A 163 -4.53 12.46 -9.13
C CYS A 163 -4.01 11.03 -9.01
N VAL A 164 -2.89 10.75 -9.66
CA VAL A 164 -2.29 9.41 -9.74
C VAL A 164 -0.98 9.42 -8.95
N CYS A 165 -0.77 8.43 -8.09
CA CYS A 165 0.45 8.27 -7.31
C CYS A 165 1.12 6.94 -7.63
N GLY A 166 2.45 6.90 -7.64
CA GLY A 166 3.17 5.64 -7.73
C GLY A 166 4.69 5.74 -7.63
N ASP A 167 5.35 4.59 -7.75
CA ASP A 167 6.80 4.45 -7.69
C ASP A 167 7.28 3.45 -8.76
N ILE A 168 8.04 3.95 -9.74
CA ILE A 168 8.60 3.15 -10.85
C ILE A 168 9.42 1.96 -10.33
N LYS A 169 10.09 2.09 -9.18
CA LYS A 169 10.96 1.05 -8.61
C LYS A 169 10.18 -0.06 -7.87
N GLN A 170 8.88 0.13 -7.61
CA GLN A 170 8.07 -0.79 -6.80
C GLN A 170 7.02 -1.56 -7.61
N GLY A 171 7.10 -1.57 -8.94
CA GLY A 171 6.26 -2.44 -9.75
C GLY A 171 6.54 -3.91 -9.41
N ILE A 172 5.53 -4.62 -8.88
CA ILE A 172 5.64 -6.07 -8.61
C ILE A 172 5.48 -6.85 -9.91
N TYR A 173 4.72 -6.30 -10.86
CA TYR A 173 4.47 -6.85 -12.19
C TYR A 173 5.08 -5.92 -13.25
N GLN A 174 5.41 -6.46 -14.43
CA GLN A 174 5.79 -5.62 -15.57
C GLN A 174 4.55 -4.87 -16.07
N ARG A 175 4.37 -3.66 -15.57
CA ARG A 175 3.23 -2.78 -15.85
C ARG A 175 3.72 -1.40 -16.23
N ASP A 176 2.90 -0.69 -16.99
CA ASP A 176 3.18 0.60 -17.60
C ASP A 176 2.34 1.73 -17.00
N GLY A 177 1.60 1.50 -15.91
CA GLY A 177 0.60 2.46 -15.42
C GLY A 177 1.11 3.88 -15.14
N LEU A 178 2.39 4.08 -14.84
CA LEU A 178 2.97 5.43 -14.68
C LEU A 178 3.20 6.18 -16.00
N ASP A 179 3.13 5.49 -17.14
CA ASP A 179 3.16 6.10 -18.47
C ASP A 179 1.83 6.80 -18.80
N ILE A 180 0.77 6.60 -17.99
CA ILE A 180 -0.53 7.26 -18.14
C ILE A 180 -0.42 8.79 -18.15
N ALA A 181 0.59 9.35 -17.48
CA ALA A 181 0.80 10.80 -17.47
C ALA A 181 1.10 11.35 -18.86
N ALA A 182 1.89 10.64 -19.68
CA ALA A 182 2.16 11.06 -21.04
C ALA A 182 0.92 10.88 -21.93
N ASP A 183 0.19 9.78 -21.72
CA ASP A 183 -1.02 9.44 -22.47
C ASP A 183 -2.17 10.43 -22.25
N MET A 184 -2.40 10.81 -21.00
CA MET A 184 -3.55 11.63 -20.59
C MET A 184 -3.17 13.08 -20.23
N GLY A 185 -1.91 13.46 -20.37
CA GLY A 185 -1.41 14.81 -20.12
C GLY A 185 -1.48 15.23 -18.64
N LEU A 186 -1.04 14.36 -17.72
CA LEU A 186 -0.98 14.69 -16.30
C LEU A 186 0.29 15.51 -16.01
N GLU A 187 0.14 16.56 -15.20
CA GLU A 187 1.24 17.33 -14.66
C GLU A 187 2.03 16.47 -13.66
N LYS A 188 3.32 16.24 -13.94
CA LYS A 188 4.19 15.38 -13.12
C LYS A 188 4.85 16.15 -11.99
N HIS A 189 4.81 15.57 -10.80
CA HIS A 189 5.51 16.01 -9.60
C HIS A 189 6.32 14.84 -9.03
N THR A 190 7.48 15.13 -8.44
CA THR A 190 8.38 14.09 -7.94
C THR A 190 8.85 14.40 -6.53
N LEU A 191 8.68 13.44 -5.62
CA LEU A 191 9.32 13.43 -4.31
C LEU A 191 10.64 12.67 -4.40
N THR A 192 11.65 13.21 -3.74
CA THR A 192 13.01 12.64 -3.76
C THR A 192 13.42 12.05 -2.42
N ARG A 193 12.66 12.30 -1.35
CA ARG A 193 12.96 11.91 0.02
C ARG A 193 11.93 10.91 0.54
N HIS A 194 12.34 10.07 1.48
CA HIS A 194 11.43 9.21 2.23
C HIS A 194 11.68 9.29 3.73
N TYR A 195 10.65 8.92 4.51
CA TYR A 195 10.59 9.13 5.95
C TYR A 195 10.34 7.82 6.72
N ARG A 196 10.15 6.71 6.00
CA ARG A 196 9.68 5.44 6.58
C ARG A 196 10.82 4.63 7.20
N ILE A 197 11.90 4.39 6.44
CA ILE A 197 12.98 3.50 6.87
C ILE A 197 14.22 4.30 7.26
N GLY A 198 14.83 3.91 8.38
CA GLY A 198 16.11 4.46 8.82
C GLY A 198 17.29 3.90 8.05
N GLN A 199 18.45 4.53 8.23
CA GLN A 199 19.65 4.32 7.40
C GLN A 199 20.11 2.86 7.39
N ARG A 200 20.04 2.14 8.53
CA ARG A 200 20.43 0.71 8.60
C ARG A 200 19.55 -0.20 7.74
N ILE A 201 18.24 0.01 7.77
CA ILE A 201 17.29 -0.76 6.94
C ILE A 201 17.48 -0.39 5.46
N ALA A 202 17.66 0.92 5.18
CA ALA A 202 17.91 1.42 3.84
C ALA A 202 19.18 0.82 3.21
N GLN A 203 20.28 0.74 3.98
CA GLN A 203 21.52 0.09 3.56
C GLN A 203 21.33 -1.39 3.18
N VAL A 204 20.51 -2.12 3.95
CA VAL A 204 20.20 -3.52 3.62
C VAL A 204 19.40 -3.58 2.33
N ALA A 205 18.37 -2.73 2.17
CA ALA A 205 17.56 -2.67 0.97
C ALA A 205 18.39 -2.31 -0.29
N ASP A 206 19.27 -1.31 -0.20
CA ASP A 206 20.17 -0.88 -1.28
C ASP A 206 21.17 -1.96 -1.71
N ARG A 207 21.52 -2.91 -0.82
CA ARG A 207 22.33 -4.09 -1.16
C ARG A 207 21.54 -5.20 -1.84
N LEU A 208 20.24 -5.28 -1.57
CA LEU A 208 19.35 -6.27 -2.19
C LEU A 208 18.90 -5.83 -3.59
N LEU A 209 18.76 -4.51 -3.79
CA LEU A 209 18.41 -3.90 -5.06
C LEU A 209 19.33 -2.70 -5.28
N GLU A 210 20.35 -2.88 -6.11
CA GLU A 210 21.35 -1.85 -6.34
C GLU A 210 20.71 -0.56 -6.89
N PRO A 211 20.99 0.60 -6.27
CA PRO A 211 20.45 1.85 -6.75
C PRO A 211 21.14 2.26 -8.07
N PRO A 212 20.45 2.98 -8.98
CA PRO A 212 21.05 3.43 -10.25
C PRO A 212 22.25 4.36 -10.04
N SER A 213 22.29 5.07 -8.92
CA SER A 213 23.43 5.87 -8.48
C SER A 213 23.42 6.02 -6.95
N PRO A 214 24.58 6.29 -6.32
CA PRO A 214 24.66 6.50 -4.86
C PRO A 214 23.75 7.63 -4.35
N ALA A 215 23.53 8.69 -5.14
CA ALA A 215 22.66 9.80 -4.77
C ALA A 215 21.16 9.43 -4.78
N GLN A 216 20.81 8.33 -5.46
CA GLN A 216 19.44 7.81 -5.56
C GLN A 216 19.22 6.55 -4.71
N SER A 217 20.15 6.26 -3.80
CA SER A 217 20.00 5.17 -2.83
C SER A 217 18.93 5.49 -1.79
N LEU A 218 18.31 4.47 -1.23
CA LEU A 218 17.38 4.63 -0.11
C LEU A 218 18.10 5.23 1.09
N GLU A 219 19.35 4.88 1.33
CA GLU A 219 20.12 5.50 2.42
C GLU A 219 20.29 7.01 2.22
N ALA A 220 20.71 7.45 1.03
CA ALA A 220 20.98 8.85 0.74
C ALA A 220 19.72 9.73 0.72
N THR A 221 18.57 9.12 0.42
CA THR A 221 17.27 9.79 0.33
C THR A 221 16.44 9.71 1.62
N SER A 222 16.94 9.01 2.66
CA SER A 222 16.26 8.89 3.95
C SER A 222 16.32 10.19 4.75
N ASN A 223 15.16 10.70 5.13
CA ASN A 223 14.96 11.79 6.10
C ASN A 223 14.52 11.24 7.48
N TYR A 224 14.72 9.95 7.73
CA TYR A 224 14.40 9.32 9.01
C TYR A 224 15.20 9.99 10.14
N ASN A 225 14.52 10.37 11.22
CA ASN A 225 15.10 11.05 12.37
C ASN A 225 15.18 10.10 13.58
N PRO A 226 16.37 9.55 13.90
CA PRO A 226 16.53 8.61 15.01
C PRO A 226 16.18 9.17 16.40
N LYS A 227 16.15 10.50 16.57
CA LYS A 227 15.77 11.13 17.85
C LYS A 227 14.28 11.04 18.12
N ILE A 228 13.47 11.05 17.06
CA ILE A 228 12.01 11.00 17.13
C ILE A 228 11.54 9.57 16.93
N GLN A 229 12.07 8.91 15.90
CA GLN A 229 11.63 7.58 15.48
C GLN A 229 12.44 6.46 16.12
N GLY A 230 13.45 6.75 16.94
CA GLY A 230 14.33 5.75 17.55
C GLY A 230 15.40 5.20 16.61
N THR A 231 16.44 4.58 17.18
CA THR A 231 17.59 4.08 16.41
C THR A 231 17.18 2.94 15.48
N PRO A 232 17.42 3.04 14.16
CA PRO A 232 17.07 1.97 13.24
C PRO A 232 18.09 0.82 13.33
N SER A 233 17.59 -0.40 13.28
CA SER A 233 18.38 -1.64 13.24
C SER A 233 17.93 -2.52 12.08
N ALA A 234 18.80 -3.42 11.65
CA ALA A 234 18.48 -4.50 10.73
C ALA A 234 19.40 -5.68 11.08
N GLU A 235 18.84 -6.80 11.50
CA GLU A 235 19.56 -7.94 12.07
C GLU A 235 19.16 -9.25 11.38
N LEU A 236 20.16 -10.06 11.01
CA LEU A 236 19.94 -11.40 10.47
C LEU A 236 20.23 -12.43 11.57
N HIS A 237 19.19 -13.08 12.07
CA HIS A 237 19.31 -14.19 13.02
C HIS A 237 19.39 -15.50 12.27
N ARG A 238 20.57 -16.13 12.28
CA ARG A 238 20.76 -17.45 11.67
C ARG A 238 20.07 -18.51 12.52
N CYS A 239 19.22 -19.30 11.90
CA CYS A 239 18.43 -20.36 12.53
C CYS A 239 18.58 -21.64 11.69
N ILE A 240 18.66 -22.77 12.36
CA ILE A 240 18.91 -24.08 11.75
C ILE A 240 17.64 -24.61 11.07
N ASP A 241 16.47 -24.36 11.66
CA ASP A 241 15.18 -24.81 11.15
C ASP A 241 14.04 -23.82 11.47
N ARG A 242 12.80 -24.21 11.12
CA ARG A 242 11.59 -23.41 11.35
C ARG A 242 11.19 -23.29 12.81
N ASP A 243 11.53 -24.27 13.64
CA ASP A 243 11.17 -24.28 15.06
C ASP A 243 12.07 -23.30 15.83
N GLU A 244 13.36 -23.25 15.48
CA GLU A 244 14.29 -22.24 16.00
C GLU A 244 13.94 -20.83 15.50
N GLN A 245 13.58 -20.67 14.21
CA GLN A 245 13.09 -19.39 13.70
C GLN A 245 11.87 -18.90 14.48
N PHE A 246 10.90 -19.78 14.75
CA PHE A 246 9.69 -19.42 15.47
C PHE A 246 9.98 -19.09 16.94
N SER A 247 10.84 -19.88 17.60
CA SER A 247 11.27 -19.62 18.96
C SER A 247 11.95 -18.25 19.09
N LYS A 248 12.84 -17.91 18.13
CA LYS A 248 13.51 -16.62 18.10
C LYS A 248 12.55 -15.47 17.82
N LEU A 249 11.58 -15.67 16.91
CA LEU A 249 10.51 -14.72 16.65
C LEU A 249 9.73 -14.40 17.92
N CYS A 250 9.30 -15.41 18.69
CA CYS A 250 8.61 -15.22 19.96
C CYS A 250 9.43 -14.43 20.98
N GLU A 251 10.73 -14.72 21.12
CA GLU A 251 11.64 -13.97 22.00
C GLU A 251 11.67 -12.47 21.65
N LEU A 252 11.77 -12.16 20.35
CA LEU A 252 11.82 -10.79 19.88
C LEU A 252 10.47 -10.08 20.04
N LEU A 253 9.36 -10.77 19.76
CA LEU A 253 8.01 -10.23 19.94
C LEU A 253 7.74 -9.85 21.39
N ALA A 254 8.16 -10.67 22.35
CA ALA A 254 8.02 -10.38 23.79
C ALA A 254 8.67 -9.04 24.17
N VAL A 255 9.88 -8.78 23.65
CA VAL A 255 10.62 -7.53 23.90
C VAL A 255 9.96 -6.35 23.16
N GLN A 256 9.64 -6.53 21.88
CA GLN A 256 9.16 -5.45 21.02
C GLN A 256 7.75 -4.98 21.35
N LEU A 257 6.85 -5.88 21.79
CA LEU A 257 5.50 -5.50 22.20
C LEU A 257 5.50 -4.56 23.41
N VAL A 258 6.47 -4.73 24.32
CA VAL A 258 6.70 -3.82 25.45
C VAL A 258 7.37 -2.53 24.98
N ALA A 259 8.47 -2.64 24.22
CA ALA A 259 9.26 -1.49 23.77
C ALA A 259 8.46 -0.53 22.87
N PHE A 260 7.55 -1.06 22.05
CA PHE A 260 6.79 -0.30 21.06
C PHE A 260 5.30 -0.23 21.44
N THR A 261 4.99 0.16 22.68
CA THR A 261 3.61 0.17 23.20
C THR A 261 2.65 0.90 22.25
N GLY A 262 1.54 0.25 21.88
CA GLY A 262 0.53 0.79 20.96
C GLY A 262 0.83 0.64 19.46
N GLU A 263 2.08 0.29 19.11
CA GLU A 263 2.50 0.15 17.71
C GLU A 263 2.24 -1.26 17.16
N LYS A 264 2.11 -1.34 15.84
CA LYS A 264 1.93 -2.58 15.08
C LYS A 264 3.28 -3.20 14.69
N ILE A 265 3.34 -4.53 14.72
CA ILE A 265 4.48 -5.35 14.31
C ILE A 265 4.02 -6.25 13.16
N GLY A 266 4.79 -6.26 12.06
CA GLY A 266 4.53 -7.09 10.89
C GLY A 266 5.35 -8.37 10.91
N ILE A 267 4.76 -9.50 10.53
CA ILE A 267 5.48 -10.74 10.22
C ILE A 267 5.15 -11.10 8.77
N PHE A 268 6.16 -11.00 7.92
CA PHE A 268 6.01 -11.20 6.49
C PHE A 268 6.57 -12.55 6.07
N CYS A 269 5.80 -13.25 5.23
CA CYS A 269 6.20 -14.53 4.65
C CYS A 269 6.08 -14.53 3.13
N GLY A 270 6.78 -15.45 2.47
CA GLY A 270 6.76 -15.54 1.00
C GLY A 270 5.49 -16.18 0.41
N LYS A 271 4.80 -17.06 1.16
CA LYS A 271 3.67 -17.85 0.66
C LYS A 271 2.54 -17.91 1.68
N ARG A 272 1.30 -18.04 1.21
CA ARG A 272 0.12 -18.24 2.07
C ARG A 272 0.22 -19.48 2.95
N SER A 273 0.85 -20.56 2.46
CA SER A 273 1.12 -21.76 3.25
C SER A 273 2.00 -21.50 4.48
N THR A 274 2.94 -20.56 4.38
CA THR A 274 3.77 -20.14 5.53
C THR A 274 3.00 -19.27 6.51
N ALA A 275 2.05 -18.46 6.02
CA ALA A 275 1.14 -17.73 6.91
C ALA A 275 0.24 -18.70 7.69
N ALA A 276 -0.26 -19.76 7.05
CA ALA A 276 -1.03 -20.81 7.70
C ALA A 276 -0.19 -21.61 8.70
N GLU A 277 1.05 -21.94 8.36
CA GLU A 277 2.01 -22.56 9.30
C GLU A 277 2.21 -21.70 10.55
N LEU A 278 2.40 -20.38 10.37
CA LEU A 278 2.50 -19.46 11.51
C LEU A 278 1.20 -19.44 12.33
N ALA A 279 0.04 -19.54 11.69
CA ALA A 279 -1.24 -19.59 12.40
C ALA A 279 -1.30 -20.76 13.37
N GLU A 280 -1.00 -21.96 12.88
CA GLU A 280 -0.94 -23.17 13.71
C GLU A 280 0.11 -23.04 14.83
N ARG A 281 1.25 -22.43 14.55
CA ARG A 281 2.34 -22.26 15.55
C ARG A 281 2.01 -21.26 16.66
N PHE A 282 1.19 -20.25 16.38
CA PHE A 282 0.79 -19.26 17.37
C PHE A 282 -0.36 -19.75 18.28
N GLU A 283 -1.07 -20.81 17.91
CA GLU A 283 -2.08 -21.44 18.77
C GLU A 283 -1.47 -21.90 20.11
N GLY A 284 -2.11 -21.53 21.22
CA GLY A 284 -1.65 -21.85 22.57
C GLY A 284 -0.46 -21.03 23.06
N THR A 285 0.05 -20.09 22.27
CA THR A 285 1.09 -19.15 22.71
C THR A 285 0.49 -17.96 23.46
N GLU A 286 1.31 -17.24 24.22
CA GLU A 286 0.88 -15.99 24.87
C GLU A 286 0.45 -14.90 23.86
N PHE A 287 0.84 -15.03 22.59
CA PHE A 287 0.55 -14.06 21.55
C PHE A 287 -0.74 -14.35 20.78
N GLU A 288 -1.35 -15.54 20.92
CA GLU A 288 -2.49 -16.01 20.11
C GLU A 288 -3.57 -14.94 19.91
N LYS A 289 -3.99 -14.29 21.01
CA LYS A 289 -5.06 -13.28 21.02
C LYS A 289 -4.65 -11.91 20.47
N ASN A 290 -3.35 -11.70 20.24
CA ASN A 290 -2.76 -10.45 19.77
C ASN A 290 -2.24 -10.56 18.33
N VAL A 291 -2.58 -11.65 17.64
CA VAL A 291 -2.19 -11.91 16.24
C VAL A 291 -3.41 -11.78 15.33
N CYS A 292 -3.18 -11.18 14.17
CA CYS A 292 -4.16 -11.00 13.10
C CYS A 292 -3.57 -11.52 11.78
N TYR A 293 -4.37 -12.31 11.04
CA TYR A 293 -3.93 -13.00 9.82
C TYR A 293 -4.58 -12.39 8.58
N HIS A 294 -3.77 -11.85 7.68
CA HIS A 294 -4.24 -11.21 6.44
C HIS A 294 -4.20 -12.16 5.24
N ALA A 295 -4.26 -13.47 5.50
CA ALA A 295 -4.17 -14.54 4.49
C ALA A 295 -5.55 -14.98 3.97
N THR A 296 -6.60 -14.75 4.76
CA THR A 296 -8.01 -15.01 4.45
C THR A 296 -8.76 -13.70 4.66
N ASP A 297 -9.72 -13.36 3.79
CA ASP A 297 -10.49 -12.09 3.79
C ASP A 297 -11.37 -11.87 5.06
N THR A 298 -11.04 -12.52 6.18
CA THR A 298 -11.83 -12.56 7.42
C THR A 298 -11.34 -11.58 8.48
N ASP A 299 -10.03 -11.30 8.58
CA ASP A 299 -9.49 -10.42 9.62
C ASP A 299 -8.84 -9.16 9.02
N GLY A 300 -9.56 -8.05 9.10
CA GLY A 300 -9.06 -6.74 8.68
C GLY A 300 -8.15 -6.08 9.72
N PHE A 301 -7.58 -4.93 9.38
CA PHE A 301 -6.79 -4.08 10.31
C PHE A 301 -7.59 -3.43 11.45
N ALA A 302 -8.87 -3.81 11.60
CA ALA A 302 -9.81 -3.27 12.58
C ALA A 302 -9.79 -4.02 13.93
N SER A 303 -8.99 -5.08 14.07
CA SER A 303 -8.79 -5.73 15.37
C SER A 303 -7.78 -4.98 16.23
N ASP A 304 -7.91 -5.08 17.56
CA ASP A 304 -6.94 -4.55 18.53
C ASP A 304 -5.61 -5.33 18.55
N ALA A 305 -5.49 -6.36 17.70
CA ALA A 305 -4.28 -7.14 17.54
C ALA A 305 -3.15 -6.27 17.02
N ARG A 306 -1.96 -6.45 17.59
CA ARG A 306 -0.75 -5.67 17.27
C ARG A 306 0.22 -6.44 16.39
N ILE A 307 0.10 -7.76 16.29
CA ILE A 307 0.93 -8.60 15.43
C ILE A 307 0.14 -8.92 14.17
N HIS A 308 0.65 -8.53 13.01
CA HIS A 308 0.00 -8.75 11.72
C HIS A 308 0.82 -9.70 10.86
N ILE A 309 0.25 -10.85 10.52
CA ILE A 309 0.88 -11.86 9.69
C ILE A 309 0.33 -11.77 8.28
N MET A 310 1.20 -11.64 7.29
CA MET A 310 0.81 -11.49 5.90
C MET A 310 1.86 -11.93 4.91
N THR A 311 1.44 -12.11 3.66
CA THR A 311 2.40 -12.31 2.58
C THR A 311 3.10 -11.00 2.24
N MET A 312 4.34 -11.07 1.73
CA MET A 312 5.06 -9.87 1.25
C MET A 312 4.26 -9.08 0.19
N HIS A 313 3.45 -9.77 -0.62
CA HIS A 313 2.58 -9.14 -1.60
C HIS A 313 1.47 -8.31 -0.93
N SER A 314 0.82 -8.88 0.09
CA SER A 314 -0.22 -8.22 0.88
C SER A 314 0.32 -7.04 1.70
N ALA A 315 1.62 -7.06 2.05
CA ALA A 315 2.28 -6.03 2.83
C ALA A 315 2.53 -4.71 2.05
N LYS A 316 2.24 -4.67 0.75
CA LYS A 316 2.42 -3.43 -0.04
C LYS A 316 1.44 -2.35 0.44
N GLY A 317 2.00 -1.17 0.70
CA GLY A 317 1.25 0.01 1.14
C GLY A 317 1.00 0.11 2.65
N VAL A 318 1.29 -0.93 3.43
CA VAL A 318 1.11 -0.91 4.90
C VAL A 318 2.42 -0.65 5.65
N GLU A 319 2.32 -0.15 6.87
CA GLU A 319 3.45 0.27 7.69
C GLU A 319 3.44 -0.42 9.06
N PHE A 320 4.64 -0.73 9.55
CA PHE A 320 4.86 -1.36 10.84
C PHE A 320 6.06 -0.73 11.53
N ARG A 321 6.02 -0.73 12.85
CA ARG A 321 7.14 -0.26 13.68
C ARG A 321 8.34 -1.21 13.62
N ALA A 322 8.07 -2.51 13.53
CA ALA A 322 9.06 -3.55 13.31
C ALA A 322 8.50 -4.60 12.34
N VAL A 323 9.37 -5.20 11.54
CA VAL A 323 9.00 -6.22 10.56
C VAL A 323 9.92 -7.43 10.73
N HIS A 324 9.33 -8.61 10.86
CA HIS A 324 10.04 -9.88 10.84
C HIS A 324 9.81 -10.58 9.51
N LEU A 325 10.88 -10.98 8.82
CA LEU A 325 10.77 -11.81 7.64
C LEU A 325 10.94 -13.28 8.02
N PHE A 326 9.83 -14.02 8.06
CA PHE A 326 9.81 -15.42 8.46
C PHE A 326 9.84 -16.35 7.25
N GLY A 327 10.72 -17.35 7.28
CA GLY A 327 10.69 -18.42 6.31
C GLY A 327 11.09 -18.06 4.88
N ILE A 328 11.96 -17.07 4.73
CA ILE A 328 12.37 -16.52 3.43
C ILE A 328 13.55 -17.27 2.78
N GLU A 329 14.17 -18.22 3.48
CA GLU A 329 15.32 -18.99 3.02
C GLU A 329 15.05 -19.82 1.75
N VAL A 330 13.78 -20.14 1.48
CA VAL A 330 13.36 -20.95 0.33
C VAL A 330 13.40 -20.17 -0.98
N ASN A 331 13.32 -18.83 -0.94
CA ASN A 331 13.05 -18.01 -2.12
C ASN A 331 14.21 -17.11 -2.57
N ARG A 332 15.27 -16.89 -1.77
CA ARG A 332 16.42 -16.07 -2.20
C ARG A 332 17.77 -16.55 -1.62
N PRO A 333 18.84 -16.66 -2.43
CA PRO A 333 20.16 -17.13 -1.99
C PRO A 333 20.78 -16.29 -0.85
N VAL A 334 20.44 -15.01 -0.77
CA VAL A 334 20.98 -14.03 0.20
C VAL A 334 20.53 -14.32 1.64
N PHE A 335 19.43 -15.06 1.84
CA PHE A 335 18.82 -15.31 3.15
C PHE A 335 18.89 -16.79 3.59
N ARG A 336 19.81 -17.58 3.04
CA ARG A 336 19.93 -18.99 3.42
C ARG A 336 20.23 -19.14 4.92
N GLY A 337 19.26 -19.68 5.65
CA GLY A 337 19.38 -20.07 7.06
C GLY A 337 19.21 -18.95 8.07
N GLY A 338 18.35 -17.94 7.82
CA GLY A 338 18.07 -16.94 8.86
C GLY A 338 16.77 -16.15 8.70
N CYS A 339 16.27 -15.65 9.83
CA CYS A 339 15.18 -14.67 9.95
C CYS A 339 15.80 -13.26 9.93
N LEU A 340 15.27 -12.36 9.09
CA LEU A 340 15.69 -10.95 9.06
C LEU A 340 14.69 -10.12 9.88
N VAL A 341 15.22 -9.28 10.77
CA VAL A 341 14.51 -8.35 11.66
C VAL A 341 14.94 -6.93 11.34
#